data_AF-A0A484BRE0-F1
#
_entry.id   AF-A0A484BRE0-F1
#
_cell.length_a   1.000
_cell.length_b   1.000
_cell.length_c   1.000
_cell.angle_alpha   90.00
_cell.angle_beta   90.00
_cell.angle_gamma   90.00
#
_symmetry.space_group_name_H-M   'P 1'
#
loop_
_entity.id
_entity.type
_entity.pdbx_description
1 polymer ?
#
loop_
_entity_poly.entity_id
_entity_poly.type
_entity_poly.pdbx_seq_one_letter_code
_entity_poly.pdbx_strand_id
1 'polypeptide(L)'
;MLSAYVPCEAQGLDAVQLALEQIDIVRRLSDMYARDTVLATSSQDIVATHRRGLLASVIGIEGGHTIGSSLGVLRSFYSLGARYLSLTHRCDVSWAGSSASTLEQGLTPFGKAIVREMNRLGMMIDLSHSSDATARDVLQLTRAPVIFSHSAARQLCNSTRNVPDDILRLVAENGGLIMLSFDPEDVACGRQARLQDVIEHIKYVRAIAGIQHIGLGAGYDGIEMPPLGLEDVSKYPELLAALLEDHNWSEEDVAMLAGRNFLRILETVETVRDYWKRAAIQPIELSEPQPKTQCTYMSS
;
A
#
# COMPACT_ATOMS: atom_id res chain seq x y z
N MET A 1 3.15 -8.84 -0.10
CA MET A 1 2.12 -8.50 -1.11
C MET A 1 2.82 -8.40 -2.45
N LEU A 2 2.17 -8.78 -3.55
CA LEU A 2 2.75 -8.70 -4.89
C LEU A 2 2.26 -7.42 -5.57
N SER A 3 3.19 -6.55 -5.97
CA SER A 3 2.87 -5.30 -6.65
C SER A 3 2.60 -5.56 -8.13
N ALA A 4 1.39 -5.22 -8.59
CA ALA A 4 1.06 -5.02 -9.99
C ALA A 4 1.36 -3.54 -10.32
N TYR A 5 2.65 -3.26 -10.46
CA TYR A 5 3.19 -1.95 -10.80
C TYR A 5 3.09 -1.68 -12.30
N VAL A 6 2.81 -0.42 -12.66
CA VAL A 6 2.85 0.10 -14.01
C VAL A 6 3.63 1.41 -14.04
N PRO A 7 4.60 1.60 -14.96
CA PRO A 7 5.35 2.85 -15.09
C PRO A 7 4.45 4.08 -15.31
N CYS A 8 4.88 5.23 -14.79
CA CYS A 8 4.13 6.49 -14.89
C CYS A 8 3.97 6.96 -16.35
N GLU A 9 4.90 6.59 -17.23
CA GLU A 9 4.91 6.92 -18.65
C GLU A 9 3.72 6.31 -19.40
N ALA A 10 3.09 5.25 -18.86
CA ALA A 10 1.89 4.64 -19.43
C ALA A 10 0.61 5.42 -19.10
N GLN A 11 0.67 6.43 -18.23
CA GLN A 11 -0.49 7.23 -17.84
C GLN A 11 -1.10 7.96 -19.05
N GLY A 12 -2.40 7.78 -19.26
CA GLY A 12 -3.10 8.31 -20.44
C GLY A 12 -2.84 7.54 -21.74
N LEU A 13 -2.10 6.43 -21.67
CA LEU A 13 -1.83 5.50 -22.77
C LEU A 13 -2.45 4.13 -22.45
N ASP A 14 -1.63 3.12 -22.18
CA ASP A 14 -1.98 1.71 -21.99
C ASP A 14 -1.90 1.23 -20.54
N ALA A 15 -1.84 2.14 -19.55
CA ALA A 15 -1.69 1.80 -18.14
C ALA A 15 -2.73 0.79 -17.62
N VAL A 16 -3.99 0.87 -18.08
CA VAL A 16 -5.05 -0.08 -17.70
C VAL A 16 -4.74 -1.49 -18.23
N GLN A 17 -4.27 -1.60 -19.48
CA GLN A 17 -3.91 -2.88 -20.09
C GLN A 17 -2.73 -3.50 -19.35
N LEU A 18 -1.66 -2.73 -19.13
CA LEU A 18 -0.47 -3.20 -18.41
C LEU A 18 -0.84 -3.66 -17.00
N ALA A 19 -1.70 -2.93 -16.29
CA ALA A 19 -2.17 -3.35 -14.96
C ALA A 19 -2.91 -4.70 -15.01
N LEU A 20 -3.75 -4.94 -16.03
CA LEU A 20 -4.42 -6.23 -16.22
C LEU A 20 -3.42 -7.36 -16.51
N GLU A 21 -2.40 -7.11 -17.32
CA GLU A 21 -1.34 -8.08 -17.61
C GLU A 21 -0.52 -8.43 -16.35
N GLN A 22 -0.22 -7.44 -15.52
CA GLN A 22 0.48 -7.65 -14.24
C GLN A 22 -0.38 -8.44 -13.25
N ILE A 23 -1.69 -8.13 -13.15
CA ILE A 23 -2.65 -8.92 -12.36
C ILE A 23 -2.69 -10.37 -12.87
N ASP A 24 -2.75 -10.58 -14.19
CA ASP A 24 -2.73 -11.90 -14.81
C ASP A 24 -1.45 -12.68 -14.50
N ILE A 25 -0.28 -12.05 -14.57
CA ILE A 25 1.00 -12.65 -14.21
C ILE A 25 0.97 -13.16 -12.76
N VAL A 26 0.52 -12.33 -11.80
CA VAL A 26 0.44 -12.74 -10.39
C VAL A 26 -0.49 -13.94 -10.20
N ARG A 27 -1.62 -13.96 -10.90
CA ARG A 27 -2.58 -15.08 -10.85
C ARG A 27 -1.96 -16.36 -11.41
N ARG A 28 -1.36 -16.29 -12.60
CA ARG A 28 -0.71 -17.45 -13.23
C ARG A 28 0.49 -17.96 -12.44
N LEU A 29 1.25 -17.08 -11.79
CA LEU A 29 2.33 -17.48 -10.88
C LEU A 29 1.76 -18.26 -9.68
N SER A 30 0.67 -17.76 -9.08
CA SER A 30 0.01 -18.46 -7.97
C SER A 30 -0.52 -19.84 -8.40
N ASP A 31 -1.06 -19.95 -9.61
CA ASP A 31 -1.53 -21.23 -10.16
C ASP A 31 -0.37 -22.20 -10.48
N MET A 32 0.73 -21.67 -11.02
CA MET A 32 1.93 -22.47 -11.34
C MET A 32 2.59 -23.05 -10.09
N TYR A 33 2.61 -22.28 -8.99
CA TYR A 33 3.16 -22.67 -7.69
C TYR A 33 2.06 -22.97 -6.66
N ALA A 34 0.93 -23.57 -7.08
CA ALA A 34 -0.22 -23.84 -6.22
C ALA A 34 0.04 -24.82 -5.06
N ARG A 35 1.19 -25.51 -5.07
CA ARG A 35 1.65 -26.34 -3.94
C ARG A 35 2.23 -25.53 -2.80
N ASP A 36 2.74 -24.34 -3.10
CA ASP A 36 3.51 -23.50 -2.17
C ASP A 36 2.78 -22.18 -1.85
N THR A 37 1.94 -21.70 -2.78
CA THR A 37 1.29 -20.40 -2.71
C THR A 37 -0.22 -20.49 -2.91
N VAL A 38 -0.96 -19.54 -2.33
CA VAL A 38 -2.40 -19.36 -2.56
C VAL A 38 -2.65 -17.87 -2.78
N LEU A 39 -3.37 -17.53 -3.86
CA LEU A 39 -3.88 -16.17 -4.05
C LEU A 39 -4.98 -15.90 -3.01
N ALA A 40 -4.65 -15.11 -2.00
CA ALA A 40 -5.54 -14.72 -0.92
C ALA A 40 -6.24 -13.40 -1.27
N THR A 41 -7.55 -13.38 -1.02
CA THR A 41 -8.39 -12.22 -1.31
C THR A 41 -9.23 -11.80 -0.11
N SER A 42 -8.87 -12.29 1.07
CA SER A 42 -9.47 -11.89 2.34
C SER A 42 -8.51 -12.14 3.51
N SER A 43 -8.78 -11.51 4.66
CA SER A 43 -8.04 -11.80 5.90
C SER A 43 -8.14 -13.29 6.27
N GLN A 44 -9.32 -13.90 6.08
CA GLN A 44 -9.57 -15.32 6.33
C GLN A 44 -8.78 -16.23 5.39
N ASP A 45 -8.64 -15.87 4.11
CA ASP A 45 -7.82 -16.63 3.15
C ASP A 45 -6.36 -16.68 3.60
N ILE A 46 -5.82 -15.55 4.07
CA ILE A 46 -4.44 -15.47 4.57
C ILE A 46 -4.26 -16.36 5.80
N VAL A 47 -5.16 -16.28 6.77
CA VAL A 47 -5.11 -17.10 7.99
C VAL A 47 -5.22 -18.59 7.66
N ALA A 48 -6.15 -18.96 6.77
CA ALA A 48 -6.33 -20.36 6.35
C ALA A 48 -5.11 -20.89 5.59
N THR A 49 -4.51 -20.08 4.73
CA THR A 49 -3.31 -20.41 3.97
C THR A 49 -2.10 -20.59 4.89
N HIS A 50 -1.90 -19.66 5.83
CA HIS A 50 -0.80 -19.72 6.80
C HIS A 50 -0.91 -20.96 7.70
N ARG A 51 -2.12 -21.33 8.17
CA ARG A 51 -2.34 -22.57 8.95
C ARG A 51 -1.97 -23.84 8.20
N ARG A 52 -1.95 -23.81 6.86
CA ARG A 52 -1.52 -24.93 6.01
C ARG A 52 -0.01 -24.93 5.75
N GLY A 53 0.73 -23.96 6.26
CA GLY A 53 2.16 -23.78 6.00
C GLY A 53 2.46 -23.27 4.58
N LEU A 54 1.48 -22.65 3.92
CA LEU A 54 1.61 -22.09 2.57
C LEU A 54 1.79 -20.56 2.61
N LEU A 55 2.27 -20.00 1.51
CA LEU A 55 2.42 -18.55 1.34
C LEU A 55 1.14 -17.94 0.76
N ALA A 56 0.63 -16.91 1.43
CA ALA A 56 -0.50 -16.14 0.92
C ALA A 56 -0.03 -15.00 0.02
N SER A 57 -0.40 -15.05 -1.26
CA SER A 57 -0.16 -14.00 -2.25
C SER A 57 -1.35 -13.05 -2.26
N VAL A 58 -1.12 -11.75 -2.12
CA VAL A 58 -2.17 -10.71 -2.20
C VAL A 58 -1.75 -9.70 -3.25
N ILE A 59 -2.66 -9.36 -4.17
CA ILE A 59 -2.41 -8.40 -5.25
C ILE A 59 -2.61 -6.97 -4.75
N GLY A 60 -1.59 -6.15 -4.98
CA GLY A 60 -1.61 -4.71 -4.81
C GLY A 60 -1.47 -3.99 -6.14
N ILE A 61 -2.26 -2.94 -6.38
CA ILE A 61 -2.06 -2.10 -7.56
C ILE A 61 -1.25 -0.88 -7.15
N GLU A 62 -0.12 -0.64 -7.80
CA GLU A 62 0.76 0.48 -7.45
C GLU A 62 0.64 1.59 -8.49
N GLY A 63 -0.14 2.62 -8.12
CA GLY A 63 -0.35 3.84 -8.89
C GLY A 63 -1.78 4.01 -9.38
N GLY A 64 -2.39 5.15 -9.04
CA GLY A 64 -3.77 5.48 -9.44
C GLY A 64 -3.96 5.72 -10.93
N HIS A 65 -2.90 5.94 -11.71
CA HIS A 65 -3.01 6.09 -13.17
C HIS A 65 -3.52 4.81 -13.84
N THR A 66 -3.31 3.65 -13.20
CA THR A 66 -3.75 2.34 -13.67
C THR A 66 -5.27 2.19 -13.78
N ILE A 67 -6.06 2.99 -13.04
CA ILE A 67 -7.52 2.93 -13.15
C ILE A 67 -8.07 3.82 -14.26
N GLY A 68 -7.22 4.59 -14.96
CA GLY A 68 -7.65 5.48 -16.04
C GLY A 68 -8.77 6.45 -15.63
N SER A 69 -8.72 6.93 -14.38
CA SER A 69 -9.76 7.75 -13.76
C SER A 69 -11.18 7.17 -13.91
N SER A 70 -11.31 5.84 -13.76
CA SER A 70 -12.57 5.10 -13.88
C SER A 70 -12.87 4.27 -12.64
N LEU A 71 -14.02 4.55 -12.00
CA LEU A 71 -14.56 3.73 -10.91
C LEU A 71 -14.94 2.32 -11.39
N GLY A 72 -15.28 2.17 -12.68
CA GLY A 72 -15.55 0.85 -13.27
C GLY A 72 -14.30 -0.03 -13.35
N VAL A 73 -13.16 0.56 -13.72
CA VAL A 73 -11.87 -0.14 -13.74
C VAL A 73 -11.43 -0.49 -12.31
N LEU A 74 -11.56 0.43 -11.36
CA LEU A 74 -11.31 0.16 -9.94
C LEU A 74 -12.07 -1.07 -9.42
N ARG A 75 -13.40 -1.13 -9.68
CA ARG A 75 -14.24 -2.29 -9.33
C ARG A 75 -13.82 -3.57 -10.04
N SER A 76 -13.35 -3.46 -11.27
CA SER A 76 -12.88 -4.59 -12.07
C SER A 76 -11.60 -5.17 -11.48
N PHE A 77 -10.62 -4.33 -11.12
CA PHE A 77 -9.40 -4.77 -10.44
C PHE A 77 -9.70 -5.46 -9.11
N TYR A 78 -10.62 -4.92 -8.30
CA TYR A 78 -11.05 -5.59 -7.07
C TYR A 78 -11.63 -6.98 -7.33
N SER A 79 -12.45 -7.12 -8.38
CA SER A 79 -13.06 -8.39 -8.80
C SER A 79 -12.04 -9.39 -9.33
N LEU A 80 -10.91 -8.91 -9.86
CA LEU A 80 -9.79 -9.74 -10.32
C LEU A 80 -8.83 -10.15 -9.20
N GLY A 81 -9.05 -9.68 -7.97
CA GLY A 81 -8.31 -10.10 -6.77
C GLY A 81 -7.47 -9.00 -6.11
N ALA A 82 -7.42 -7.79 -6.67
CA ALA A 82 -6.70 -6.68 -6.05
C ALA A 82 -7.29 -6.29 -4.69
N ARG A 83 -6.44 -6.03 -3.70
CA ARG A 83 -6.86 -5.70 -2.33
C ARG A 83 -6.32 -4.39 -1.78
N TYR A 84 -5.38 -3.76 -2.45
CA TYR A 84 -5.08 -2.35 -2.22
C TYR A 84 -4.80 -1.62 -3.54
N LEU A 85 -4.90 -0.30 -3.50
CA LEU A 85 -4.44 0.60 -4.54
C LEU A 85 -3.59 1.71 -3.88
N SER A 86 -2.35 1.86 -4.34
CA SER A 86 -1.54 3.06 -4.07
C SER A 86 -2.12 4.21 -4.89
N LEU A 87 -2.57 5.29 -4.22
CA LEU A 87 -3.32 6.35 -4.89
C LEU A 87 -2.52 7.06 -5.99
N THR A 88 -1.20 7.12 -5.83
CA THR A 88 -0.25 7.65 -6.81
C THR A 88 0.99 6.75 -6.87
N HIS A 89 1.84 6.99 -7.85
CA HIS A 89 3.23 6.52 -7.84
C HIS A 89 4.14 7.77 -7.86
N ARG A 90 5.26 7.78 -8.57
CA ARG A 90 6.14 8.96 -8.77
C ARG A 90 5.52 10.06 -9.66
N CYS A 91 4.25 9.96 -10.01
CA CYS A 91 3.51 10.88 -10.86
C CYS A 91 2.17 11.25 -10.22
N ASP A 92 1.74 12.49 -10.45
CA ASP A 92 0.40 12.96 -10.13
C ASP A 92 -0.64 12.29 -11.03
N VAL A 93 -1.83 12.10 -10.49
CA VAL A 93 -3.03 11.76 -11.27
C VAL A 93 -3.99 12.96 -11.25
N SER A 94 -4.97 12.99 -12.15
CA SER A 94 -5.92 14.12 -12.23
C SER A 94 -6.70 14.37 -10.92
N TRP A 95 -6.70 13.40 -10.00
CA TRP A 95 -7.51 13.39 -8.79
C TRP A 95 -6.74 13.27 -7.46
N ALA A 96 -5.41 13.14 -7.48
CA ALA A 96 -4.53 13.07 -6.31
C ALA A 96 -3.08 13.45 -6.65
N GLY A 97 -2.39 14.09 -5.71
CA GLY A 97 -0.98 14.49 -5.86
C GLY A 97 0.00 13.49 -5.25
N SER A 98 1.13 13.30 -5.93
CA SER A 98 2.28 12.46 -5.56
C SER A 98 3.30 13.21 -4.72
N SER A 99 4.03 12.49 -3.86
CA SER A 99 5.17 13.01 -3.10
C SER A 99 6.35 13.46 -3.97
N ALA A 100 6.37 13.05 -5.24
CA ALA A 100 7.39 13.49 -6.21
C ALA A 100 7.07 14.86 -6.83
N SER A 101 5.83 15.35 -6.68
CA SER A 101 5.37 16.61 -7.23
C SER A 101 5.58 17.76 -6.23
N THR A 102 5.95 18.94 -6.73
CA THR A 102 6.08 20.16 -5.92
C THR A 102 4.74 20.88 -5.72
N LEU A 103 3.67 20.44 -6.38
CA LEU A 103 2.38 21.11 -6.38
C LEU A 103 1.57 20.85 -5.10
N GLU A 104 2.00 19.91 -4.23
CA GLU A 104 1.37 19.53 -2.95
C GLU A 104 -0.17 19.45 -3.05
N GLN A 105 -0.65 18.86 -4.14
CA GLN A 105 -2.07 18.76 -4.43
C GLN A 105 -2.72 17.63 -3.63
N GLY A 106 -3.81 17.94 -2.92
CA GLY A 106 -4.65 16.97 -2.24
C GLY A 106 -5.64 16.23 -3.16
N LEU A 107 -6.74 15.75 -2.60
CA LEU A 107 -7.78 15.06 -3.36
C LEU A 107 -8.75 16.03 -4.02
N THR A 108 -9.03 15.82 -5.31
CA THR A 108 -10.15 16.46 -6.00
C THR A 108 -11.49 15.86 -5.56
N PRO A 109 -12.65 16.44 -5.92
CA PRO A 109 -13.95 15.80 -5.68
C PRO A 109 -14.05 14.37 -6.24
N PHE A 110 -13.40 14.10 -7.38
CA PHE A 110 -13.34 12.76 -7.95
C PHE A 110 -12.43 11.82 -7.14
N GLY A 111 -11.27 12.31 -6.67
CA GLY A 111 -10.40 11.54 -5.77
C GLY A 111 -11.11 11.16 -4.46
N LYS A 112 -11.93 12.07 -3.91
CA LYS A 112 -12.79 11.78 -2.76
C LYS A 112 -13.83 10.70 -3.07
N ALA A 113 -14.35 10.64 -4.30
CA ALA A 113 -15.24 9.57 -4.74
C ALA A 113 -14.51 8.21 -4.84
N ILE A 114 -13.27 8.19 -5.33
CA ILE A 114 -12.43 6.98 -5.35
C ILE A 114 -12.21 6.43 -3.95
N VAL A 115 -11.80 7.27 -2.99
CA VAL A 115 -11.61 6.87 -1.58
C VAL A 115 -12.88 6.23 -1.01
N ARG A 116 -14.04 6.83 -1.25
CA ARG A 116 -15.32 6.28 -0.78
C ARG A 116 -15.68 4.97 -1.46
N GLU A 117 -15.40 4.82 -2.76
CA GLU A 117 -15.64 3.55 -3.48
C GLU A 117 -14.70 2.46 -2.97
N MET A 118 -13.44 2.77 -2.63
CA MET A 118 -12.50 1.83 -2.00
C MET A 118 -12.99 1.38 -0.63
N ASN A 119 -13.52 2.29 0.21
CA ASN A 119 -14.18 1.92 1.47
C ASN A 119 -15.39 1.00 1.24
N ARG A 120 -16.24 1.30 0.23
CA ARG A 120 -17.40 0.46 -0.11
C ARG A 120 -17.00 -0.94 -0.58
N LEU A 121 -15.92 -1.04 -1.36
CA LEU A 121 -15.38 -2.30 -1.86
C LEU A 121 -14.68 -3.12 -0.77
N GLY A 122 -14.14 -2.48 0.27
CA GLY A 122 -13.19 -3.13 1.16
C GLY A 122 -11.83 -3.32 0.50
N MET A 123 -11.42 -2.34 -0.32
CA MET A 123 -10.07 -2.23 -0.87
C MET A 123 -9.27 -1.30 0.04
N MET A 124 -8.12 -1.75 0.51
CA MET A 124 -7.23 -0.94 1.34
C MET A 124 -6.72 0.25 0.53
N ILE A 125 -6.66 1.41 1.19
CA ILE A 125 -6.10 2.63 0.61
C ILE A 125 -4.63 2.68 1.00
N ASP A 126 -3.75 2.65 0.01
CA ASP A 126 -2.32 2.80 0.22
C ASP A 126 -1.87 4.24 -0.11
N LEU A 127 -1.18 4.84 0.86
CA LEU A 127 -0.68 6.21 0.84
C LEU A 127 0.82 6.30 0.53
N SER A 128 1.50 5.17 0.34
CA SER A 128 2.85 5.20 -0.24
C SER A 128 2.81 5.94 -1.59
N HIS A 129 3.84 6.77 -1.82
CA HIS A 129 3.97 7.74 -2.92
C HIS A 129 3.01 8.92 -2.93
N SER A 130 2.05 9.00 -2.01
CA SER A 130 1.12 10.14 -1.95
C SER A 130 1.80 11.37 -1.37
N SER A 131 1.41 12.55 -1.88
CA SER A 131 1.78 13.83 -1.25
C SER A 131 1.23 13.91 0.17
N ASP A 132 1.85 14.78 0.94
CA ASP A 132 1.46 15.14 2.29
C ASP A 132 0.02 15.68 2.35
N ALA A 133 -0.36 16.49 1.36
CA ALA A 133 -1.73 16.98 1.22
C ALA A 133 -2.73 15.85 0.92
N THR A 134 -2.40 14.94 0.00
CA THR A 134 -3.25 13.79 -0.33
C THR A 134 -3.43 12.86 0.87
N ALA A 135 -2.36 12.55 1.60
CA ALA A 135 -2.44 11.71 2.80
C ALA A 135 -3.37 12.31 3.87
N ARG A 136 -3.26 13.62 4.14
CA ARG A 136 -4.15 14.30 5.11
C ARG A 136 -5.61 14.31 4.66
N ASP A 137 -5.88 14.57 3.38
CA ASP A 137 -7.24 14.54 2.83
C ASP A 137 -7.88 13.15 2.94
N VAL A 138 -7.11 12.10 2.65
CA VAL A 138 -7.58 10.70 2.80
C VAL A 138 -7.87 10.38 4.25
N LEU A 139 -6.95 10.70 5.17
CA LEU A 139 -7.09 10.40 6.60
C LEU A 139 -8.30 11.10 7.23
N GLN A 140 -8.66 12.29 6.75
CA GLN A 140 -9.88 12.99 7.17
C GLN A 140 -11.17 12.37 6.60
N LEU A 141 -11.10 11.73 5.43
CA LEU A 141 -12.28 11.27 4.68
C LEU A 141 -12.61 9.80 4.89
N THR A 142 -11.59 8.94 4.94
CA THR A 142 -11.75 7.48 4.93
C THR A 142 -12.52 6.97 6.15
N ARG A 143 -13.29 5.91 5.97
CA ARG A 143 -13.96 5.17 7.06
C ARG A 143 -13.24 3.90 7.47
N ALA A 144 -12.27 3.47 6.69
CA ALA A 144 -11.44 2.30 6.97
C ALA A 144 -10.00 2.74 7.26
N PRO A 145 -9.23 1.93 8.01
CA PRO A 145 -7.81 2.20 8.21
C PRO A 145 -7.05 2.18 6.87
N VAL A 146 -6.07 3.07 6.75
CA VAL A 146 -5.15 3.14 5.59
C VAL A 146 -3.88 2.35 5.84
N ILE A 147 -3.11 2.13 4.77
CA ILE A 147 -1.74 1.64 4.86
C ILE A 147 -0.78 2.65 4.19
N PHE A 148 0.48 2.60 4.61
CA PHE A 148 1.63 2.93 3.77
C PHE A 148 2.33 1.59 3.52
N SER A 149 2.26 1.03 2.32
CA SER A 149 2.78 -0.31 2.04
C SER A 149 4.31 -0.41 2.01
N HIS A 150 5.00 0.71 1.78
CA HIS A 150 6.46 0.82 1.78
C HIS A 150 6.85 2.29 1.93
N SER A 151 7.11 2.74 3.16
CA SER A 151 7.60 4.08 3.46
C SER A 151 8.38 4.07 4.78
N ALA A 152 9.16 5.11 5.06
CA ALA A 152 9.89 5.22 6.32
C ALA A 152 9.57 6.55 7.05
N ALA A 153 10.40 6.94 8.01
CA ALA A 153 10.17 8.08 8.89
C ALA A 153 10.93 9.32 8.42
N ARG A 154 10.22 10.41 8.11
CA ARG A 154 10.85 11.59 7.47
C ARG A 154 11.84 12.30 8.40
N GLN A 155 11.62 12.22 9.70
CA GLN A 155 12.52 12.84 10.68
C GLN A 155 13.91 12.20 10.72
N LEU A 156 14.02 10.89 10.45
CA LEU A 156 15.30 10.19 10.39
C LEU A 156 15.97 10.34 9.03
N CYS A 157 15.17 10.31 7.96
CA CYS A 157 15.64 10.60 6.62
C CYS A 157 14.67 11.52 5.88
N ASN A 158 15.15 12.71 5.50
CA ASN A 158 14.37 13.76 4.86
C ASN A 158 14.12 13.49 3.36
N SER A 159 13.42 12.39 3.08
CA SER A 159 12.88 12.04 1.76
C SER A 159 11.39 12.41 1.72
N THR A 160 10.92 12.93 0.59
CA THR A 160 9.48 13.21 0.40
C THR A 160 8.66 11.92 0.38
N ARG A 161 9.28 10.77 0.08
CA ARG A 161 8.65 9.44 0.16
C ARG A 161 8.33 8.99 1.58
N ASN A 162 9.03 9.54 2.58
CA ASN A 162 8.86 9.19 3.98
C ASN A 162 7.74 9.96 4.65
N VAL A 163 7.20 9.42 5.73
CA VAL A 163 6.04 9.96 6.44
C VAL A 163 6.48 10.94 7.54
N PRO A 164 5.95 12.17 7.60
CA PRO A 164 6.24 13.12 8.67
C PRO A 164 5.49 12.75 9.96
N ASP A 165 6.02 13.20 11.09
CA ASP A 165 5.51 12.85 12.43
C ASP A 165 4.03 13.17 12.65
N ASP A 166 3.52 14.27 12.08
CA ASP A 166 2.10 14.62 12.18
C ASP A 166 1.22 13.59 11.46
N ILE A 167 1.62 13.14 10.27
CA ILE A 167 0.90 12.09 9.53
C ILE A 167 1.05 10.73 10.23
N LEU A 168 2.20 10.41 10.83
CA LEU A 168 2.35 9.19 11.65
C LEU A 168 1.31 9.14 12.78
N ARG A 169 1.07 10.27 13.46
CA ARG A 169 0.03 10.37 14.51
C ARG A 169 -1.38 10.21 13.92
N LEU A 170 -1.67 10.86 12.79
CA LEU A 170 -2.96 10.72 12.12
C LEU A 170 -3.24 9.28 11.67
N VAL A 171 -2.22 8.54 11.22
CA VAL A 171 -2.35 7.11 10.88
C VAL A 171 -2.68 6.29 12.13
N ALA A 172 -2.04 6.60 13.27
CA ALA A 172 -2.36 5.93 14.54
C ALA A 172 -3.82 6.21 14.98
N GLU A 173 -4.26 7.47 14.92
CA GLU A 173 -5.65 7.87 15.21
C GLU A 173 -6.67 7.20 14.27
N ASN A 174 -6.31 7.05 12.99
CA ASN A 174 -7.12 6.35 11.99
C ASN A 174 -7.18 4.82 12.22
N GLY A 175 -6.28 4.25 13.01
CA GLY A 175 -6.14 2.80 13.17
C GLY A 175 -5.29 2.12 12.10
N GLY A 176 -4.61 2.90 11.25
CA GLY A 176 -3.86 2.47 10.07
C GLY A 176 -2.52 1.79 10.36
N LEU A 177 -1.73 1.55 9.31
CA LEU A 177 -0.47 0.80 9.37
C LEU A 177 0.62 1.43 8.48
N ILE A 178 1.80 1.62 9.04
CA ILE A 178 3.01 2.03 8.32
C ILE A 178 3.90 0.81 8.15
N MET A 179 4.08 0.36 6.91
CA MET A 179 4.94 -0.77 6.57
C MET A 179 6.31 -0.24 6.15
N LEU A 180 7.34 -0.58 6.94
CA LEU A 180 8.66 0.03 6.82
C LEU A 180 9.38 -0.46 5.57
N SER A 181 9.78 0.51 4.73
CA SER A 181 10.60 0.33 3.52
C SER A 181 12.02 -0.10 3.86
N PHE A 182 12.67 -0.86 2.98
CA PHE A 182 14.11 -1.15 3.05
C PHE A 182 14.91 -0.38 1.98
N ASP A 183 14.26 0.49 1.20
CA ASP A 183 14.91 1.31 0.18
C ASP A 183 15.94 2.26 0.84
N PRO A 184 17.22 2.26 0.41
CA PRO A 184 18.21 3.20 0.92
C PRO A 184 17.84 4.67 0.76
N GLU A 185 17.07 5.05 -0.26
CA GLU A 185 16.54 6.41 -0.40
C GLU A 185 15.63 6.78 0.77
N ASP A 186 14.88 5.80 1.29
CA ASP A 186 13.93 5.98 2.39
C ASP A 186 14.61 5.85 3.76
N VAL A 187 15.43 4.82 3.99
CA VAL A 187 15.96 4.52 5.34
C VAL A 187 17.33 5.11 5.62
N ALA A 188 18.04 5.55 4.58
CA ALA A 188 19.43 5.99 4.70
C ALA A 188 19.73 7.26 3.89
N CYS A 189 18.73 7.90 3.28
CA CYS A 189 18.89 9.11 2.48
C CYS A 189 19.87 8.94 1.32
N GLY A 190 19.81 7.77 0.65
CA GLY A 190 20.59 7.45 -0.54
C GLY A 190 22.02 6.97 -0.28
N ARG A 191 22.49 6.91 0.98
CA ARG A 191 23.73 6.17 1.31
C ARG A 191 23.45 4.68 1.37
N GLN A 192 24.50 3.85 1.36
CA GLN A 192 24.37 2.41 1.62
C GLN A 192 23.67 2.17 2.96
N ALA A 193 22.46 1.61 2.90
CA ALA A 193 21.67 1.24 4.06
C ALA A 193 22.22 -0.04 4.72
N ARG A 194 21.91 -0.21 6.00
CA ARG A 194 22.21 -1.39 6.83
C ARG A 194 20.96 -1.82 7.59
N LEU A 195 20.93 -3.06 8.05
CA LEU A 195 19.88 -3.59 8.94
C LEU A 195 19.57 -2.65 10.12
N GLN A 196 20.60 -2.03 10.70
CA GLN A 196 20.43 -1.09 11.81
C GLN A 196 19.62 0.16 11.43
N ASP A 197 19.76 0.67 10.21
CA ASP A 197 18.99 1.83 9.74
C ASP A 197 17.49 1.50 9.70
N VAL A 198 17.15 0.31 9.21
CA VAL A 198 15.77 -0.21 9.21
C VAL A 198 15.23 -0.35 10.63
N ILE A 199 16.03 -0.89 11.56
CA ILE A 199 15.65 -1.00 12.98
C ILE A 199 15.39 0.37 13.61
N GLU A 200 16.21 1.37 13.31
CA GLU A 200 16.02 2.74 13.82
C GLU A 200 14.70 3.32 13.35
N HIS A 201 14.36 3.14 12.07
CA HIS A 201 13.06 3.52 11.53
C HIS A 201 11.90 2.78 12.19
N ILE A 202 12.00 1.47 12.39
CA ILE A 202 10.98 0.67 13.09
C ILE A 202 10.76 1.20 14.52
N LYS A 203 11.84 1.42 15.29
CA LYS A 203 11.77 1.92 16.67
C LYS A 203 11.20 3.34 16.72
N TYR A 204 11.60 4.19 15.79
CA TYR A 204 11.13 5.57 15.73
C TYR A 204 9.63 5.66 15.44
N VAL A 205 9.15 4.94 14.41
CA VAL A 205 7.72 4.91 14.10
C VAL A 205 6.92 4.25 15.23
N ARG A 206 7.44 3.18 15.86
CA ARG A 206 6.82 2.58 17.05
C ARG A 206 6.64 3.59 18.19
N ALA A 207 7.62 4.47 18.42
CA ALA A 207 7.56 5.45 19.49
C ALA A 207 6.47 6.53 19.28
N ILE A 208 6.13 6.82 18.02
CA ILE A 208 5.12 7.85 17.67
C ILE A 208 3.74 7.23 17.47
N ALA A 209 3.65 6.21 16.62
CA ALA A 209 2.38 5.62 16.21
C ALA A 209 1.96 4.45 17.11
N GLY A 210 2.90 3.75 17.74
CA GLY A 210 2.64 2.56 18.57
C GLY A 210 2.82 1.24 17.82
N ILE A 211 2.99 0.15 18.58
CA ILE A 211 3.27 -1.19 18.03
C ILE A 211 2.17 -1.71 17.10
N GLN A 212 0.92 -1.29 17.29
CA GLN A 212 -0.20 -1.74 16.46
C GLN A 212 -0.16 -1.16 15.04
N HIS A 213 0.70 -0.17 14.78
CA HIS A 213 0.69 0.64 13.56
C HIS A 213 1.97 0.50 12.74
N ILE A 214 2.80 -0.50 13.02
CA ILE A 214 4.01 -0.79 12.25
C ILE A 214 3.95 -2.17 11.59
N GLY A 215 4.50 -2.27 10.39
CA GLY A 215 4.62 -3.50 9.61
C GLY A 215 5.90 -3.51 8.78
N LEU A 216 6.07 -4.53 7.93
CA LEU A 216 7.25 -4.66 7.05
C LEU A 216 6.84 -4.56 5.58
N GLY A 217 7.46 -3.65 4.85
CA GLY A 217 7.16 -3.31 3.47
C GLY A 217 8.44 -3.12 2.66
N ALA A 218 9.29 -4.15 2.63
CA ALA A 218 10.69 -4.04 2.22
C ALA A 218 10.93 -3.40 0.84
N GLY A 219 10.03 -3.62 -0.13
CA GLY A 219 10.23 -3.16 -1.52
C GLY A 219 11.22 -4.01 -2.34
N TYR A 220 11.52 -5.25 -1.90
CA TYR A 220 12.37 -6.18 -2.67
C TYR A 220 11.92 -6.30 -4.14
N ASP A 221 12.89 -6.52 -5.03
CA ASP A 221 12.74 -6.52 -6.50
C ASP A 221 12.27 -5.18 -7.11
N GLY A 222 11.97 -4.16 -6.30
CA GLY A 222 11.70 -2.78 -6.70
C GLY A 222 12.75 -1.77 -6.27
N ILE A 223 13.68 -2.16 -5.39
CA ILE A 223 14.81 -1.33 -4.92
C ILE A 223 16.12 -1.77 -5.60
N GLU A 224 16.99 -0.83 -5.92
CA GLU A 224 18.25 -1.14 -6.61
C GLU A 224 19.30 -1.79 -5.70
N MET A 225 19.40 -1.36 -4.44
CA MET A 225 20.42 -1.80 -3.49
C MET A 225 19.82 -2.09 -2.12
N PRO A 226 19.50 -3.36 -1.79
CA PRO A 226 19.02 -3.69 -0.46
C PRO A 226 20.03 -3.36 0.67
N PRO A 227 19.57 -3.16 1.91
CA PRO A 227 20.46 -2.89 3.04
C PRO A 227 21.41 -4.06 3.33
N LEU A 228 22.62 -3.75 3.83
CA LEU A 228 23.55 -4.77 4.32
C LEU A 228 22.94 -5.50 5.53
N GLY A 229 22.92 -6.84 5.47
CA GLY A 229 22.23 -7.72 6.42
C GLY A 229 20.75 -7.99 6.08
N LEU A 230 20.22 -7.37 5.02
CA LEU A 230 18.86 -7.54 4.50
C LEU A 230 18.87 -7.68 2.97
N GLU A 231 19.83 -8.45 2.44
CA GLU A 231 20.10 -8.54 0.99
C GLU A 231 18.93 -9.10 0.18
N ASP A 232 18.12 -9.98 0.76
CA ASP A 232 17.01 -10.64 0.07
C ASP A 232 15.91 -11.08 1.04
N VAL A 233 14.82 -11.64 0.49
CA VAL A 233 13.65 -12.09 1.25
C VAL A 233 13.94 -13.20 2.27
N SER A 234 15.11 -13.84 2.26
CA SER A 234 15.49 -14.81 3.29
C SER A 234 15.94 -14.16 4.59
N LYS A 235 16.14 -12.83 4.61
CA LYS A 235 16.76 -12.08 5.71
C LYS A 235 15.81 -11.52 6.78
N TYR A 236 14.51 -11.76 6.65
CA TYR A 236 13.55 -11.37 7.69
C TYR A 236 13.89 -11.96 9.08
N PRO A 237 14.32 -13.24 9.23
CA PRO A 237 14.69 -13.78 10.54
C PRO A 237 15.81 -12.99 11.24
N GLU A 238 16.81 -12.52 10.50
CA GLU A 238 17.90 -11.69 11.04
C GLU A 238 17.38 -10.36 11.58
N LEU A 239 16.44 -9.70 10.88
CA LEU A 239 15.78 -8.49 11.37
C LEU A 239 15.01 -8.74 12.67
N LEU A 240 14.19 -9.79 12.69
CA LEU A 240 13.35 -10.11 13.85
C LEU A 240 14.20 -10.52 15.06
N ALA A 241 15.28 -11.29 14.84
CA ALA A 241 16.23 -11.65 15.88
C ALA A 241 16.92 -10.42 16.48
N ALA A 242 17.39 -9.51 15.63
CA ALA A 242 18.03 -8.27 16.07
C ALA A 242 17.09 -7.36 16.88
N LEU A 243 15.78 -7.36 16.57
CA LEU A 243 14.78 -6.67 17.40
C LEU A 243 14.63 -7.33 18.79
N LEU A 244 14.64 -8.66 18.86
CA LEU A 244 14.52 -9.40 20.13
C LEU A 244 15.75 -9.29 21.05
N GLU A 245 16.90 -8.84 20.55
CA GLU A 245 18.06 -8.50 21.39
C GLU A 245 17.78 -7.29 22.31
N ASP A 246 16.84 -6.43 21.94
CA ASP A 246 16.38 -5.31 22.76
C ASP A 246 15.26 -5.76 23.72
N HIS A 247 15.53 -5.74 25.02
CA HIS A 247 14.59 -6.10 26.09
C HIS A 247 13.23 -5.34 26.06
N ASN A 248 13.12 -4.26 25.28
CA ASN A 248 11.85 -3.56 25.05
C ASN A 248 10.98 -4.19 23.94
N TRP A 249 11.41 -5.30 23.36
CA TRP A 249 10.65 -6.06 22.36
C TRP A 249 10.31 -7.44 22.90
N SER A 250 9.01 -7.74 22.91
CA SER A 250 8.49 -9.08 23.17
C SER A 250 8.29 -9.85 21.88
N GLU A 251 8.18 -11.18 21.97
CA GLU A 251 7.75 -12.01 20.84
C GLU A 251 6.39 -11.58 20.27
N GLU A 252 5.51 -11.06 21.12
CA GLU A 252 4.21 -10.54 20.70
C GLU A 252 4.38 -9.24 19.88
N ASP A 253 5.25 -8.31 20.30
CA ASP A 253 5.56 -7.11 19.50
C ASP A 253 6.10 -7.49 18.11
N VAL A 254 7.01 -8.47 18.06
CA VAL A 254 7.60 -8.96 16.82
C VAL A 254 6.55 -9.65 15.94
N ALA A 255 5.63 -10.44 16.52
CA ALA A 255 4.53 -11.06 15.78
C ALA A 255 3.54 -10.00 15.24
N MET A 256 3.32 -8.91 15.98
CA MET A 256 2.52 -7.76 15.55
C MET A 256 3.15 -7.10 14.32
N LEU A 257 4.45 -6.77 14.38
CA LEU A 257 5.23 -6.21 13.28
C LEU A 257 5.25 -7.14 12.06
N ALA A 258 5.48 -8.44 12.26
CA ALA A 258 5.69 -9.41 11.18
C ALA A 258 4.42 -9.68 10.36
N GLY A 259 3.22 -9.52 10.92
CA GLY A 259 2.00 -9.72 10.13
C GLY A 259 0.66 -9.58 10.84
N ARG A 260 0.58 -9.67 12.18
CA ARG A 260 -0.74 -9.57 12.85
C ARG A 260 -1.36 -8.18 12.68
N ASN A 261 -0.54 -7.13 12.63
CA ASN A 261 -1.04 -5.79 12.32
C ASN A 261 -1.67 -5.71 10.93
N PHE A 262 -1.03 -6.30 9.91
CA PHE A 262 -1.60 -6.33 8.57
C PHE A 262 -2.94 -7.07 8.52
N LEU A 263 -3.04 -8.23 9.20
CA LEU A 263 -4.30 -8.98 9.29
C LEU A 263 -5.42 -8.15 9.93
N ARG A 264 -5.12 -7.46 11.03
CA ARG A 264 -6.06 -6.56 11.72
C ARG A 264 -6.59 -5.47 10.77
N ILE A 265 -5.71 -4.86 9.98
CA ILE A 265 -6.09 -3.81 9.03
C ILE A 265 -7.03 -4.37 7.97
N LEU A 266 -6.66 -5.49 7.34
CA LEU A 266 -7.46 -6.11 6.30
C LEU A 266 -8.85 -6.53 6.82
N GLU A 267 -8.92 -7.13 8.01
CA GLU A 267 -10.19 -7.49 8.67
C GLU A 267 -11.05 -6.25 8.97
N THR A 268 -10.43 -5.15 9.41
CA THR A 268 -11.15 -3.90 9.69
C THR A 268 -11.71 -3.29 8.40
N VAL A 269 -10.93 -3.29 7.31
CA VAL A 269 -11.36 -2.82 5.99
C VAL A 269 -12.53 -3.66 5.46
N GLU A 270 -12.48 -4.98 5.63
CA GLU A 270 -13.57 -5.91 5.28
C GLU A 270 -14.82 -5.67 6.14
N THR A 271 -14.64 -5.35 7.42
CA THR A 271 -15.76 -5.00 8.32
C THR A 271 -16.49 -3.75 7.84
N VAL A 272 -15.77 -2.72 7.37
CA VAL A 272 -16.37 -1.51 6.79
C VAL A 272 -17.15 -1.84 5.52
N ARG A 273 -16.58 -2.64 4.61
CA ARG A 273 -17.28 -3.14 3.41
C ARG A 273 -18.58 -3.84 3.77
N ASP A 274 -18.54 -4.76 4.72
CA ASP A 274 -19.69 -5.57 5.10
C ASP A 274 -20.78 -4.73 5.78
N TYR A 275 -20.38 -3.74 6.58
CA TYR A 275 -21.30 -2.76 7.13
C TYR A 275 -21.98 -1.94 6.03
N TRP A 276 -21.23 -1.42 5.06
CA TRP A 276 -21.77 -0.62 3.96
C TRP A 276 -22.67 -1.46 3.03
N LYS A 277 -22.33 -2.73 2.82
CA LYS A 277 -23.17 -3.69 2.10
C LYS A 277 -24.51 -3.90 2.81
N ARG A 278 -24.51 -4.09 4.14
CA ARG A 278 -25.75 -4.19 4.93
C ARG A 278 -26.56 -2.90 4.91
N ALA A 279 -25.89 -1.74 4.89
CA ALA A 279 -26.53 -0.44 4.74
C ALA A 279 -26.97 -0.12 3.30
N ALA A 280 -26.85 -1.06 2.36
CA ALA A 280 -27.24 -0.93 0.96
C ALA A 280 -26.61 0.29 0.24
N ILE A 281 -25.39 0.67 0.63
CA ILE A 281 -24.65 1.75 -0.05
C ILE A 281 -24.34 1.33 -1.48
N GLN A 282 -24.85 2.10 -2.44
CA GLN A 282 -24.71 1.82 -3.86
C GLN A 282 -23.31 2.16 -4.39
N PRO A 283 -22.86 1.52 -5.49
CA PRO A 283 -21.66 1.94 -6.20
C PRO A 283 -21.70 3.42 -6.57
N ILE A 284 -20.55 4.08 -6.42
CA ILE A 284 -20.44 5.48 -6.83
C ILE A 284 -20.34 5.54 -8.36
N GLU A 285 -21.11 6.46 -8.95
CA GLU A 285 -21.21 6.68 -10.42
C GLU A 285 -20.71 8.06 -10.87
N LEU A 286 -19.86 8.70 -10.05
CA LEU A 286 -19.24 9.96 -10.46
C LEU A 286 -18.26 9.71 -11.61
N SER A 287 -18.25 10.62 -12.59
CA SER A 287 -17.29 10.62 -13.69
C SER A 287 -16.47 11.90 -13.66
N GLU A 288 -15.19 11.79 -13.98
CA GLU A 288 -14.30 12.94 -14.14
C GLU A 288 -14.17 13.28 -15.64
N PRO A 289 -14.31 14.56 -16.04
CA PRO A 289 -14.05 14.96 -17.40
C PRO A 289 -12.61 14.62 -17.77
N GLN A 290 -12.43 13.65 -18.66
CA GLN A 290 -11.09 13.30 -19.14
C GLN A 290 -10.63 14.34 -20.17
N PRO A 291 -9.38 14.82 -20.09
CA PRO A 291 -8.82 15.64 -21.16
C PRO A 291 -8.88 14.86 -22.48
N LYS A 292 -9.30 15.53 -23.56
CA LYS A 292 -9.34 14.89 -24.87
C LYS A 292 -7.92 14.53 -25.30
N THR A 293 -7.61 13.24 -25.36
CA THR A 293 -6.34 12.72 -25.86
C THR A 293 -6.55 11.85 -27.09
N GLN A 294 -5.48 11.59 -27.85
CA GLN A 294 -5.50 10.68 -29.00
C GLN A 294 -5.84 9.23 -28.62
N CYS A 295 -5.77 8.88 -27.33
CA CYS A 295 -5.97 7.53 -26.81
C CYS A 295 -7.33 7.34 -26.12
N THR A 296 -8.21 8.36 -26.13
CA THR A 296 -9.55 8.27 -25.54
C THR A 296 -10.62 8.08 -26.63
N TYR A 297 -11.53 7.11 -26.45
CA TYR A 297 -12.64 6.91 -27.37
C TYR A 297 -13.51 8.17 -27.45
N MET A 298 -13.66 8.70 -28.65
CA MET A 298 -14.49 9.86 -28.92
C MET A 298 -15.90 9.38 -29.30
N SER A 299 -16.87 9.55 -28.40
CA SER A 299 -18.27 9.56 -28.84
C SER A 299 -18.51 10.85 -29.61
N SER A 300 -18.80 10.74 -30.90
CA SER A 300 -19.29 11.84 -31.75
C SER A 300 -20.58 12.42 -31.23
#